data_AF-A0A4Q4D6H2-F1
#
_entry.id   AF-A0A4Q4D6H2-F1
#
_cell.length_a   1.000
_cell.length_b   1.000
_cell.length_c   1.000
_cell.angle_alpha   90.00
_cell.angle_beta   90.00
_cell.angle_gamma   90.00
#
_symmetry.space_group_name_H-M   'P 1'
#
loop_
_entity.id
_entity.type
_entity.pdbx_description
1 polymer ?
#
loop_
_entity_poly.entity_id
_entity_poly.type
_entity_poly.pdbx_seq_one_letter_code
_entity_poly.pdbx_strand_id
1 'polypeptide(L)'
;MAKILPQFARWTPVALDVLRETASRYGAVITVSDLADEVLKRTRVESPTSRRTWLGDLMEITALAAARAGDPPLTSLAVQRDGTVGDVYGRAVLAATGDVVKDVEQRAAEDRLLCYRALATDLPADGGAPRPARVRTTRAASGSTTTVKRAVKPEDRPAKICPTCFMALPATGICDNCD
;
A
#
# COMPACT_ATOMS: atom_id res chain seq x y z
N MET A 1 -15.70 -6.99 10.69
CA MET A 1 -16.37 -8.04 9.90
C MET A 1 -16.51 -7.50 8.50
N ALA A 2 -15.78 -8.07 7.54
CA ALA A 2 -15.76 -7.61 6.16
C ALA A 2 -17.15 -7.63 5.51
N LYS A 3 -17.51 -6.60 4.74
CA LYS A 3 -18.73 -6.63 3.92
C LYS A 3 -18.47 -7.52 2.71
N ILE A 4 -19.19 -8.64 2.62
CA ILE A 4 -19.00 -9.56 1.49
C ILE A 4 -19.62 -8.94 0.24
N LEU A 5 -18.76 -8.49 -0.69
CA LEU A 5 -19.16 -8.02 -2.00
C LEU A 5 -19.10 -9.19 -3.00
N PRO A 6 -20.05 -9.32 -3.95
CA PRO A 6 -20.09 -10.43 -4.89
C PRO A 6 -18.84 -10.51 -5.78
N GLN A 7 -18.21 -9.38 -6.08
CA GLN A 7 -16.96 -9.32 -6.84
C GLN A 7 -15.77 -9.97 -6.14
N PHE A 8 -15.79 -10.14 -4.81
CA PHE A 8 -14.69 -10.75 -4.07
C PHE A 8 -14.45 -12.21 -4.49
N ALA A 9 -15.50 -12.93 -4.91
CA ALA A 9 -15.35 -14.27 -5.48
C ALA A 9 -14.42 -14.31 -6.71
N ARG A 10 -14.36 -13.22 -7.50
CA ARG A 10 -13.47 -13.10 -8.66
C ARG A 10 -12.14 -12.42 -8.31
N TRP A 11 -12.16 -11.47 -7.38
CA TRP A 11 -10.99 -10.69 -6.99
C TRP A 11 -10.01 -11.46 -6.11
N THR A 12 -10.50 -12.27 -5.16
CA THR A 12 -9.65 -12.96 -4.19
C THR A 12 -8.68 -13.96 -4.82
N PRO A 13 -9.08 -14.85 -5.76
CA PRO A 13 -8.14 -15.75 -6.41
C PRO A 13 -7.01 -14.98 -7.12
N VAL A 14 -7.36 -13.90 -7.83
CA VAL A 14 -6.38 -13.05 -8.52
C VAL A 14 -5.45 -12.32 -7.54
N ALA A 15 -5.97 -11.87 -6.40
CA ALA A 15 -5.15 -11.26 -5.36
C ALA A 15 -4.12 -12.26 -4.81
N LEU A 16 -4.53 -13.52 -4.56
CA LEU A 16 -3.62 -14.58 -4.14
C LEU A 16 -2.54 -14.84 -5.20
N ASP A 17 -2.91 -14.91 -6.48
CA ASP A 17 -1.94 -15.12 -7.56
C ASP A 17 -0.91 -13.99 -7.63
N VAL A 18 -1.33 -12.73 -7.55
CA VAL A 18 -0.42 -11.57 -7.51
C VAL A 18 0.51 -11.63 -6.28
N LEU A 19 0.01 -12.05 -5.13
CA LEU A 19 0.82 -12.19 -3.92
C LEU A 19 1.82 -13.34 -4.02
N ARG A 20 1.45 -14.48 -4.62
CA ARG A 20 2.37 -15.59 -4.90
C ARG A 20 3.44 -15.19 -5.91
N GLU A 21 3.07 -14.48 -6.98
CA GLU A 21 4.02 -13.88 -7.92
C GLU A 21 4.98 -12.91 -7.21
N THR A 22 4.48 -12.10 -6.28
CA THR A 22 5.32 -11.21 -5.47
C THR A 22 6.29 -12.01 -4.59
N ALA A 23 5.79 -13.06 -3.92
CA ALA A 23 6.58 -13.94 -3.07
C ALA A 23 7.68 -14.72 -3.82
N SER A 24 7.55 -14.86 -5.14
CA SER A 24 8.54 -15.57 -5.98
C SER A 24 9.92 -14.92 -6.01
N ARG A 25 10.03 -13.66 -5.53
CA ARG A 25 11.26 -12.89 -5.42
C ARG A 25 11.55 -12.51 -3.97
N TYR A 26 12.71 -12.88 -3.47
CA TYR A 26 13.11 -12.62 -2.08
C TYR A 26 13.16 -11.12 -1.78
N GLY A 27 12.45 -10.72 -0.73
CA GLY A 27 12.37 -9.33 -0.29
C GLY A 27 11.43 -8.44 -1.12
N ALA A 28 10.72 -8.99 -2.12
CA ALA A 28 9.75 -8.24 -2.88
C ALA A 28 8.44 -8.02 -2.10
N VAL A 29 7.91 -6.80 -2.16
CA VAL A 29 6.62 -6.41 -1.58
C VAL A 29 5.84 -5.64 -2.62
N ILE A 30 4.52 -5.65 -2.49
CA ILE A 30 3.60 -4.87 -3.33
C ILE A 30 2.86 -3.87 -2.46
N THR A 31 2.54 -2.67 -2.97
CA THR A 31 1.70 -1.78 -2.18
C THR A 31 0.25 -2.27 -2.20
N VAL A 32 -0.51 -2.05 -1.13
CA VAL A 32 -1.94 -2.42 -1.10
C VAL A 32 -2.71 -1.71 -2.25
N SER A 33 -2.26 -0.52 -2.66
CA SER A 33 -2.83 0.19 -3.81
C SER A 33 -2.51 -0.48 -5.15
N ASP A 34 -1.26 -0.92 -5.34
CA ASP A 34 -0.85 -1.61 -6.58
C ASP A 34 -1.48 -3.00 -6.68
N LEU A 35 -1.66 -3.70 -5.55
CA LEU A 35 -2.41 -4.96 -5.50
C LEU A 35 -3.85 -4.74 -5.97
N ALA A 36 -4.51 -3.68 -5.50
CA ALA A 36 -5.86 -3.33 -5.95
C ALA A 36 -5.89 -3.03 -7.46
N ASP A 37 -4.91 -2.30 -7.96
CA ASP A 37 -4.78 -2.00 -9.39
C ASP A 37 -4.61 -3.27 -10.24
N GLU A 38 -3.74 -4.19 -9.83
CA GLU A 38 -3.53 -5.45 -10.53
C GLU A 38 -4.77 -6.36 -10.49
N VAL A 39 -5.48 -6.42 -9.37
CA VAL A 39 -6.74 -7.17 -9.27
C VAL A 39 -7.80 -6.61 -10.22
N LEU A 40 -8.02 -5.30 -10.22
CA LEU A 40 -9.01 -4.67 -11.11
C LEU A 40 -8.61 -4.86 -12.59
N LYS A 41 -7.34 -4.66 -12.91
CA LYS A 41 -6.79 -4.82 -14.27
C LYS A 41 -6.93 -6.25 -14.80
N ARG A 42 -6.55 -7.25 -14.01
CA ARG A 42 -6.56 -8.66 -14.44
C ARG A 42 -7.98 -9.23 -14.50
N THR A 43 -8.86 -8.82 -13.59
CA THR A 43 -10.25 -9.31 -13.57
C THR A 43 -11.16 -8.58 -14.55
N ARG A 44 -10.79 -7.35 -14.95
CA ARG A 44 -11.63 -6.43 -15.74
C ARG A 44 -13.01 -6.18 -15.13
N VAL A 45 -13.15 -6.38 -13.83
CA VAL A 45 -14.38 -6.11 -13.08
C VAL A 45 -14.25 -4.72 -12.47
N GLU A 46 -15.17 -3.83 -12.82
CA GLU A 46 -15.17 -2.47 -12.30
C GLU A 46 -15.36 -2.41 -10.79
N SER A 47 -14.79 -1.38 -10.17
CA SER A 47 -15.03 -1.07 -8.77
C SER A 47 -16.23 -0.13 -8.67
N PRO A 48 -17.32 -0.52 -7.99
CA PRO A 48 -18.53 0.33 -7.90
C PRO A 48 -18.34 1.55 -6.98
N THR A 49 -17.28 1.57 -6.17
CA THR A 49 -17.00 2.62 -5.18
C THR A 49 -15.49 2.89 -5.08
N SER A 50 -15.11 3.88 -4.28
CA SER A 50 -13.71 4.19 -4.01
C SER A 50 -12.99 2.99 -3.37
N ARG A 51 -11.72 2.75 -3.75
CA ARG A 51 -10.88 1.65 -3.22
C ARG A 51 -10.85 1.61 -1.71
N ARG A 52 -10.80 2.78 -1.06
CA ARG A 52 -10.76 2.89 0.40
C ARG A 52 -11.94 2.20 1.10
N THR A 53 -13.07 2.06 0.42
CA THR A 53 -14.29 1.47 0.98
C THR A 53 -14.26 -0.05 1.05
N TRP A 54 -13.52 -0.73 0.16
CA TRP A 54 -13.54 -2.20 0.05
C TRP A 54 -12.17 -2.86 0.23
N LEU A 55 -11.07 -2.11 0.15
CA LEU A 55 -9.73 -2.68 0.13
C LEU A 55 -9.37 -3.40 1.44
N GLY A 56 -9.81 -2.88 2.58
CA GLY A 56 -9.65 -3.57 3.87
C GLY A 56 -10.39 -4.91 3.90
N ASP A 57 -11.63 -4.94 3.42
CA ASP A 57 -12.46 -6.14 3.37
C ASP A 57 -11.86 -7.19 2.42
N LEU A 58 -11.33 -6.77 1.26
CA LEU A 58 -10.62 -7.67 0.35
C LEU A 58 -9.37 -8.26 1.03
N MET A 59 -8.59 -7.46 1.76
CA MET A 59 -7.39 -7.94 2.46
C MET A 59 -7.74 -8.97 3.54
N GLU A 60 -8.79 -8.74 4.33
CA GLU A 60 -9.29 -9.70 5.33
C GLU A 60 -9.72 -11.02 4.67
N ILE A 61 -10.51 -10.95 3.59
CA ILE A 61 -10.98 -12.15 2.86
C ILE A 61 -9.83 -12.89 2.19
N THR A 62 -8.83 -12.17 1.65
CA THR A 62 -7.65 -12.77 1.02
C THR A 62 -6.79 -13.50 2.04
N ALA A 63 -6.61 -12.94 3.25
CA ALA A 63 -5.91 -13.61 4.33
C ALA A 63 -6.60 -14.93 4.74
N LEU A 64 -7.94 -14.91 4.89
CA LEU A 64 -8.73 -16.10 5.18
C LEU A 64 -8.65 -17.14 4.07
N ALA A 65 -8.68 -16.70 2.80
CA ALA A 65 -8.56 -17.59 1.65
C ALA A 65 -7.19 -18.25 1.55
N ALA A 66 -6.11 -17.50 1.80
CA ALA A 66 -4.74 -18.03 1.88
C ALA A 66 -4.64 -19.11 2.97
N ALA A 67 -5.12 -18.82 4.18
CA ALA A 67 -5.11 -19.77 5.29
C ALA A 67 -5.89 -21.05 4.97
N ARG A 68 -7.07 -20.94 4.34
CA ARG A 68 -7.87 -22.11 3.90
C ARG A 68 -7.19 -22.93 2.81
N ALA A 69 -6.41 -22.29 1.94
CA ALA A 69 -5.65 -22.96 0.89
C ALA A 69 -4.35 -23.60 1.43
N GLY A 70 -3.99 -23.37 2.70
CA GLY A 70 -2.72 -23.82 3.27
C GLY A 70 -1.52 -23.00 2.81
N ASP A 71 -1.74 -21.83 2.20
CA ASP A 71 -0.68 -20.92 1.82
C ASP A 71 -0.04 -20.29 3.07
N PRO A 72 1.24 -19.86 2.99
CA PRO A 72 1.81 -18.96 3.99
C PRO A 72 0.98 -17.65 4.07
N PRO A 73 1.18 -16.82 5.11
CA PRO A 73 0.46 -15.55 5.30
C PRO A 73 0.80 -14.51 4.22
N LEU A 74 0.28 -14.71 3.01
CA LEU A 74 0.61 -13.95 1.78
C LEU A 74 0.28 -12.46 1.90
N THR A 75 -0.74 -12.10 2.68
CA THR A 75 -1.13 -10.69 2.88
C THR A 75 -0.07 -9.88 3.62
N SER A 76 0.93 -10.52 4.24
CA SER A 76 2.11 -9.85 4.82
C SER A 76 2.97 -9.12 3.77
N LEU A 77 2.87 -9.51 2.49
CA LEU A 77 3.60 -8.90 1.37
C LEU A 77 2.96 -7.61 0.85
N ALA A 78 1.69 -7.37 1.21
CA ALA A 78 0.95 -6.18 0.82
C ALA A 78 1.12 -5.10 1.88
N VAL A 79 1.87 -4.05 1.53
CA VAL A 79 2.25 -2.98 2.46
C VAL A 79 1.70 -1.63 2.03
N GLN A 80 1.59 -0.71 2.96
CA GLN A 80 1.31 0.68 2.68
C GLN A 80 2.49 1.33 1.95
N ARG A 81 2.30 2.55 1.42
CA ARG A 81 3.37 3.24 0.65
C ARG A 81 4.61 3.56 1.47
N ASP A 82 4.46 3.69 2.79
CA ASP A 82 5.57 3.88 3.73
C ASP A 82 6.27 2.55 4.09
N GLY A 83 5.75 1.41 3.62
CA GLY A 83 6.28 0.08 3.88
C GLY A 83 5.69 -0.62 5.11
N THR A 84 4.80 0.02 5.87
CA THR A 84 4.13 -0.61 7.01
C THR A 84 2.99 -1.51 6.56
N VAL A 85 2.62 -2.51 7.34
CA VAL A 85 1.36 -3.27 7.13
C VAL A 85 0.20 -2.63 7.89
N GLY A 86 0.50 -1.97 9.03
CA GLY A 86 -0.46 -1.29 9.89
C GLY A 86 -1.44 -2.22 10.63
N ASP A 87 -2.28 -1.64 11.50
CA ASP A 87 -3.17 -2.38 12.42
C ASP A 87 -4.19 -3.28 11.72
N VAL A 88 -4.50 -3.00 10.46
CA VAL A 88 -5.41 -3.82 9.65
C VAL A 88 -4.87 -5.25 9.52
N TYR A 89 -3.54 -5.38 9.38
CA TYR A 89 -2.88 -6.67 9.27
C TYR A 89 -3.01 -7.48 10.56
N GLY A 90 -2.79 -6.86 11.72
CA GLY A 90 -2.97 -7.52 13.02
C GLY A 90 -4.38 -8.10 13.20
N ARG A 91 -5.42 -7.39 12.73
CA ARG A 91 -6.80 -7.91 12.74
C ARG A 91 -6.98 -9.10 11.79
N ALA A 92 -6.36 -9.08 10.61
CA ALA A 92 -6.42 -10.19 9.68
C ALA A 92 -5.71 -11.44 10.23
N VAL A 93 -4.55 -11.26 10.89
CA VAL A 93 -3.84 -12.36 11.59
C VAL A 93 -4.72 -12.93 12.70
N LEU A 94 -5.30 -12.09 13.56
CA LEU A 94 -6.22 -12.54 14.61
C LEU A 94 -7.41 -13.32 14.03
N ALA A 95 -8.01 -12.83 12.94
CA ALA A 95 -9.14 -13.50 12.30
C ALA A 95 -8.76 -14.86 11.67
N ALA A 96 -7.56 -14.98 11.11
CA ALA A 96 -7.10 -16.19 10.43
C ALA A 96 -6.51 -17.24 11.39
N THR A 97 -5.86 -16.81 12.48
CA THR A 97 -5.06 -17.67 13.36
C THR A 97 -5.53 -17.71 14.81
N GLY A 98 -6.31 -16.71 15.26
CA GLY A 98 -6.64 -16.52 16.66
C GLY A 98 -5.54 -15.82 17.49
N ASP A 99 -4.40 -15.50 16.88
CA ASP A 99 -3.28 -14.88 17.59
C ASP A 99 -3.47 -13.37 17.76
N VAL A 100 -3.28 -12.88 18.98
CA VAL A 100 -3.12 -11.45 19.24
C VAL A 100 -1.67 -11.04 19.00
N VAL A 101 -1.47 -10.16 18.02
CA VAL A 101 -0.14 -9.69 17.63
C VAL A 101 0.22 -8.43 18.42
N LYS A 102 1.30 -8.48 19.21
CA LYS A 102 1.80 -7.32 19.99
C LYS A 102 2.60 -6.34 19.13
N ASP A 103 3.46 -6.87 18.27
CA ASP A 103 4.24 -6.10 17.31
C ASP A 103 3.87 -6.57 15.89
N VAL A 104 3.02 -5.78 15.24
CA VAL A 104 2.46 -6.11 13.92
C VAL A 104 3.52 -6.11 12.82
N GLU A 105 4.52 -5.24 12.91
CA GLU A 105 5.55 -5.11 11.88
C GLU A 105 6.58 -6.23 12.01
N GLN A 106 6.98 -6.60 13.23
CA GLN A 106 7.84 -7.76 13.46
C GLN A 106 7.17 -9.05 13.00
N ARG A 107 5.90 -9.27 13.37
CA ARG A 107 5.12 -10.43 12.90
C ARG A 107 5.02 -10.46 11.37
N ALA A 108 4.74 -9.32 10.74
CA ALA A 108 4.70 -9.23 9.28
C ALA A 108 6.05 -9.51 8.61
N ALA A 109 7.18 -9.14 9.24
CA ALA A 109 8.51 -9.47 8.73
C ALA A 109 8.80 -10.98 8.77
N GLU A 110 8.35 -11.66 9.82
CA GLU A 110 8.46 -13.11 9.97
C GLU A 110 7.55 -13.84 8.97
N ASP A 111 6.29 -13.41 8.87
CA ASP A 111 5.29 -13.93 7.95
C ASP A 111 5.74 -13.78 6.48
N ARG A 112 6.36 -12.66 6.11
CA ARG A 112 6.97 -12.48 4.79
C ARG A 112 8.11 -13.46 4.54
N LEU A 113 8.94 -13.74 5.54
CA LEU A 113 10.01 -14.73 5.39
C LEU A 113 9.45 -16.13 5.16
N LEU A 114 8.33 -16.50 5.80
CA LEU A 114 7.63 -17.75 5.52
C LEU A 114 7.17 -17.80 4.06
N CYS A 115 6.62 -16.71 3.54
CA CYS A 115 6.23 -16.61 2.14
C CYS A 115 7.40 -16.83 1.19
N TYR A 116 8.54 -16.15 1.42
CA TYR A 116 9.71 -16.32 0.56
C TYR A 116 10.33 -17.72 0.68
N ARG A 117 10.39 -18.31 1.87
CA ARG A 117 10.90 -19.68 2.03
C ARG A 117 10.05 -20.71 1.28
N ALA A 118 8.75 -20.48 1.18
CA ALA A 118 7.84 -21.35 0.46
C ALA A 118 7.89 -21.16 -1.06
N LEU A 119 8.05 -19.91 -1.55
CA LEU A 119 7.75 -19.56 -2.94
C LEU A 119 8.91 -18.88 -3.70
N ALA A 120 9.91 -18.32 -3.03
CA ALA A 120 10.97 -17.56 -3.69
C ALA A 120 11.92 -18.47 -4.47
N THR A 121 12.28 -18.04 -5.68
CA THR A 121 13.19 -18.77 -6.56
C THR A 121 14.65 -18.30 -6.43
N ASP A 122 14.86 -17.16 -5.78
CA ASP A 122 16.14 -16.48 -5.56
C ASP A 122 16.47 -16.33 -4.06
N LEU A 123 15.96 -17.24 -3.23
CA LEU A 123 16.22 -17.24 -1.78
C LEU A 123 17.72 -17.43 -1.50
N PRO A 124 18.33 -16.64 -0.61
CA PRO A 124 19.72 -16.84 -0.21
C PRO A 124 19.97 -18.21 0.42
N ALA A 125 21.20 -18.71 0.32
CA ALA A 125 21.58 -20.04 0.82
C ALA A 125 21.40 -20.23 2.34
N ASP A 126 21.43 -19.13 3.11
CA ASP A 126 21.15 -19.14 4.56
C ASP A 126 19.64 -19.18 4.88
N GLY A 127 18.78 -19.24 3.85
CA GLY A 127 17.33 -19.25 3.99
C GLY A 127 16.71 -17.89 4.31
N GLY A 128 17.50 -16.81 4.29
CA GLY A 128 17.09 -15.44 4.55
C GLY A 128 16.70 -15.17 6.01
N ALA A 129 16.52 -13.88 6.31
CA ALA A 129 16.11 -13.38 7.63
C ALA A 129 14.89 -12.45 7.54
N PRO A 130 14.09 -12.30 8.63
CA PRO A 130 13.00 -11.34 8.70
C PRO A 130 13.57 -9.92 8.56
N ARG A 131 12.97 -9.09 7.72
CA ARG A 131 13.43 -7.71 7.46
C ARG A 131 12.23 -6.80 7.27
N PRO A 132 12.27 -5.52 7.69
CA PRO A 132 11.22 -4.56 7.37
C PRO A 132 11.04 -4.45 5.85
N ALA A 133 9.81 -4.18 5.42
CA ALA A 133 9.52 -4.03 4.00
C ALA A 133 10.20 -2.78 3.45
N ARG A 134 10.71 -2.88 2.23
CA ARG A 134 11.25 -1.73 1.49
C ARG A 134 10.47 -1.59 0.20
N VAL A 135 9.52 -0.65 0.19
CA VAL A 135 8.81 -0.28 -1.03
C VAL A 135 9.80 0.42 -1.94
N ARG A 136 10.31 -0.30 -2.95
CA ARG A 136 11.03 0.35 -4.05
C ARG A 136 10.02 1.19 -4.78
N THR A 137 10.11 2.51 -4.63
CA THR A 137 9.41 3.43 -5.53
C THR A 137 9.98 3.21 -6.92
N THR A 138 9.30 2.39 -7.72
CA THR A 138 9.56 2.32 -9.15
C THR A 138 9.06 3.65 -9.72
N ARG A 139 9.91 4.69 -9.64
CA ARG A 139 9.89 5.70 -10.72
C ARG A 139 10.11 4.89 -11.98
N ALA A 140 9.05 4.73 -12.75
CA ALA A 140 9.06 3.95 -13.97
C ALA A 140 10.35 4.24 -14.74
N ALA A 141 11.08 3.18 -15.08
CA ALA A 141 12.22 3.24 -15.98
C ALA A 141 11.70 3.66 -17.36
N SER A 142 11.49 4.96 -17.55
CA SER A 142 11.56 5.58 -18.86
C SER A 142 12.97 6.14 -18.95
N GLY A 143 13.79 5.52 -19.80
CA GLY A 143 15.14 5.98 -20.06
C GLY A 143 15.12 7.42 -20.56
N SER A 144 15.81 8.30 -19.85
CA SER A 144 16.52 9.42 -20.47
C SER A 144 17.56 9.93 -19.49
N THR A 145 18.81 9.75 -19.87
CA THR A 145 19.97 10.43 -19.28
C THR A 145 19.81 11.92 -19.55
N THR A 146 19.24 12.66 -18.62
CA THR A 146 19.42 14.12 -18.59
C THR A 146 19.38 14.60 -17.14
N THR A 147 20.55 15.00 -16.67
CA THR A 147 20.77 15.79 -15.46
C THR A 147 20.02 17.12 -15.59
N VAL A 148 18.79 17.16 -15.10
CA VAL A 148 18.06 18.42 -14.90
C VAL A 148 18.21 18.80 -13.43
N LYS A 149 19.05 19.80 -13.16
CA LYS A 149 19.07 20.51 -11.87
C LYS A 149 17.65 20.99 -11.58
N ARG A 150 17.03 20.41 -10.56
CA ARG A 150 15.67 20.81 -10.14
C ARG A 150 15.77 22.14 -9.41
N ALA A 151 15.37 23.22 -10.10
CA ALA A 151 15.12 24.51 -9.49
C ALA A 151 14.01 24.36 -8.43
N VAL A 152 14.28 24.89 -7.23
CA VAL A 152 13.32 24.96 -6.13
C VAL A 152 12.23 25.95 -6.52
N LYS A 153 10.98 25.48 -6.60
CA LYS A 153 9.81 26.34 -6.78
C LYS A 153 9.59 27.11 -5.47
N PRO A 154 9.49 28.45 -5.47
CA PRO A 154 9.11 29.19 -4.26
C PRO A 154 7.68 28.79 -3.85
N GLU A 155 7.51 28.49 -2.57
CA GLU A 155 6.20 28.26 -1.93
C GLU A 155 5.36 29.53 -2.05
N ASP A 156 4.10 29.41 -2.50
CA ASP A 156 3.14 30.51 -2.55
C ASP A 156 2.93 31.05 -1.13
N ARG A 157 3.39 32.29 -0.89
CA ARG A 157 3.22 32.96 0.39
C ARG A 157 1.74 33.34 0.52
N PRO A 158 1.03 32.98 1.60
CA PRO A 158 -0.39 33.28 1.74
C PRO A 158 -0.61 34.80 1.68
N ALA A 159 -1.60 35.23 0.90
CA ALA A 159 -1.93 36.64 0.71
C ALA A 159 -2.23 37.29 2.07
N LYS A 160 -1.59 38.43 2.34
CA LYS A 160 -1.89 39.23 3.54
C LYS A 160 -3.31 39.78 3.38
N ILE A 161 -4.14 39.69 4.41
CA ILE A 161 -5.53 40.16 4.38
C ILE A 161 -5.61 41.49 5.14
N CYS A 162 -6.38 42.45 4.61
CA CYS A 162 -6.66 43.72 5.28
C CYS A 162 -7.49 43.46 6.56
N PRO A 163 -7.09 43.96 7.74
CA PRO A 163 -7.85 43.74 8.97
C PRO A 163 -9.18 44.52 9.03
N THR A 164 -9.38 45.50 8.15
CA THR A 164 -10.56 46.38 8.17
C THR A 164 -11.69 45.85 7.28
N CYS A 165 -11.38 45.48 6.02
CA CYS A 165 -12.37 45.00 5.06
C CYS A 165 -12.19 43.52 4.65
N PHE A 166 -11.21 42.83 5.22
CA PHE A 166 -10.92 41.40 4.98
C PHE A 166 -10.65 41.02 3.51
N MET A 167 -10.36 41.97 2.63
CA MET A 167 -9.89 41.69 1.27
C MET A 167 -8.39 41.39 1.24
N ALA A 168 -7.98 40.57 0.26
CA ALA A 168 -6.58 40.26 0.00
C ALA A 168 -5.83 41.54 -0.40
N LEU A 169 -4.76 41.86 0.33
CA LEU A 169 -3.93 43.03 0.06
C LEU A 169 -3.07 42.79 -1.18
N PRO A 170 -2.92 43.81 -2.04
CA PRO A 170 -1.92 43.78 -3.10
C PRO A 170 -0.50 43.72 -2.52
N ALA A 171 0.50 43.46 -3.37
CA ALA A 171 1.89 43.32 -2.95
C ALA A 171 2.44 44.56 -2.18
N THR A 172 1.83 45.73 -2.37
CA THR A 172 2.16 46.98 -1.67
C THR A 172 1.80 46.95 -0.18
N GLY A 173 0.84 46.11 0.23
CA GLY A 173 0.39 45.98 1.62
C GLY A 173 -0.59 47.06 2.09
N ILE A 174 -1.03 47.96 1.19
CA ILE A 174 -2.02 49.02 1.46
C ILE A 174 -3.34 48.63 0.79
N CYS A 175 -4.47 48.91 1.45
CA CYS A 175 -5.80 48.58 0.95
C CYS A 175 -6.38 49.75 0.15
N ASP A 176 -6.64 49.55 -1.14
CA ASP A 176 -7.19 50.59 -2.03
C ASP A 176 -8.69 50.88 -1.77
N ASN A 177 -9.36 50.09 -0.93
CA ASN A 177 -10.80 50.21 -0.64
C ASN A 177 -11.11 50.81 0.73
N CYS A 178 -10.09 51.12 1.55
CA CYS A 178 -10.27 51.63 2.92
C CYS A 178 -9.55 52.96 3.16
N ASP A 179 -9.34 53.77 2.11
CA ASP A 179 -8.87 55.15 2.26
C ASP A 179 -9.67 55.92 3.33
#